data_AF-A0A918YNM7-F1
#
_entry.id   AF-A0A918YNM7-F1
#
_cell.length_a   1.000
_cell.length_b   1.000
_cell.length_c   1.000
_cell.angle_alpha   90.00
_cell.angle_beta   90.00
_cell.angle_gamma   90.00
#
_symmetry.space_group_name_H-M   'P 1'
#
loop_
_entity.id
_entity.type
_entity.pdbx_description
1 polymer ?
#
loop_
_entity_poly.entity_id
_entity_poly.type
_entity_poly.pdbx_seq_one_letter_code
_entity_poly.pdbx_strand_id
1 'polypeptide(L)'
;MSDVFDRIEWKAREILGGGPVCVHVGDVKECDIKRHPTYSKFRDEAISAGVRSAASSRLWESMIAIGRLSDLDGDDTWRLVILDCIVPCFRSLSTKISRDFQVEREEIRSAMAVTALEVWKDTAQGVPPRHVRDRMVKASFEVAFRYGNATFGQYPMDDVELLIQSEIPAQDSVLKASSIIDVNSIRDADVAEQLRGERIGALFQRLGHFDAVRGFHDDLRAGRRSGSVRQVMTTSRLLRSRISGPNLYYYASDLYPPYIGLREAASVMGIAESAAHRLIRAGQFPFPAARAGRSYKISVKALMYFKEIPDVIVHVDDVENGALHASGGR
;
A
#
# COMPACT_ATOMS: atom_id res chain seq x y z
N MET A 1 25.12 -9.77 14.48
CA MET A 1 23.64 -9.62 14.52
C MET A 1 23.06 -10.56 13.46
N SER A 2 21.75 -10.84 13.42
CA SER A 2 21.22 -11.62 12.29
C SER A 2 21.21 -10.74 11.04
N ASP A 3 21.85 -11.21 9.96
CA ASP A 3 21.98 -10.54 8.67
C ASP A 3 20.62 -10.03 8.14
N VAL A 4 20.59 -8.79 7.65
CA VAL A 4 19.35 -8.15 7.18
C VAL A 4 18.69 -8.92 6.03
N PHE A 5 19.49 -9.55 5.17
CA PHE A 5 18.99 -10.36 4.07
C PHE A 5 18.32 -11.66 4.56
N ASP A 6 18.89 -12.31 5.58
CA ASP A 6 18.28 -13.49 6.20
C ASP A 6 16.97 -13.13 6.89
N ARG A 7 16.89 -11.95 7.53
CA ARG A 7 15.64 -11.44 8.12
C ARG A 7 14.55 -11.19 7.07
N ILE A 8 14.89 -10.57 5.95
CA ILE A 8 13.97 -10.31 4.84
C ILE A 8 13.40 -11.63 4.30
N GLU A 9 14.29 -12.59 4.00
CA GLU A 9 13.91 -13.91 3.48
C GLU A 9 13.03 -14.70 4.47
N TRP A 10 13.40 -14.70 5.74
CA TRP A 10 12.62 -15.34 6.79
C TRP A 10 11.23 -14.73 6.92
N LYS A 11 11.13 -13.40 6.96
CA LYS A 11 9.86 -12.70 7.12
C LYS A 11 8.93 -12.91 5.92
N ALA A 12 9.46 -12.91 4.70
CA ALA A 12 8.66 -13.15 3.50
C ALA A 12 8.09 -14.58 3.47
N ARG A 13 8.88 -15.58 3.89
CA ARG A 13 8.43 -16.96 4.06
C ARG A 13 7.42 -17.12 5.20
N GLU A 14 7.58 -16.39 6.30
CA GLU A 14 6.62 -16.41 7.42
C GLU A 14 5.24 -15.92 6.97
N ILE A 15 5.20 -14.84 6.18
CA ILE A 15 3.93 -14.23 5.73
C ILE A 15 3.24 -15.05 4.65
N LEU A 16 3.98 -15.52 3.63
CA LEU A 16 3.38 -16.20 2.47
C LEU A 16 3.41 -17.73 2.56
N GLY A 17 4.23 -18.30 3.44
CA GLY A 17 4.29 -19.72 3.72
C GLY A 17 4.43 -20.61 2.49
N GLY A 18 3.81 -21.80 2.55
CA GLY A 18 3.61 -22.71 1.43
C GLY A 18 2.36 -22.41 0.59
N GLY A 19 1.68 -21.30 0.88
CA GLY A 19 0.44 -20.92 0.22
C GLY A 19 0.63 -20.50 -1.24
N PRO A 20 -0.45 -20.53 -2.05
CA PRO A 20 -0.42 -19.96 -3.38
C PRO A 20 -0.26 -18.43 -3.31
N VAL A 21 0.48 -17.87 -4.26
CA VAL A 21 0.76 -16.42 -4.35
C VAL A 21 0.19 -15.87 -5.66
N CYS A 22 -0.36 -14.66 -5.62
CA CYS A 22 -0.95 -14.01 -6.78
C CYS A 22 -0.41 -12.59 -7.00
N VAL A 23 0.46 -12.41 -7.99
CA VAL A 23 0.98 -11.08 -8.40
C VAL A 23 -0.05 -10.15 -9.03
N HIS A 24 -1.26 -10.64 -9.32
CA HIS A 24 -2.28 -9.86 -10.01
C HIS A 24 -3.16 -9.03 -9.06
N VAL A 25 -3.43 -9.55 -7.87
CA VAL A 25 -4.38 -8.99 -6.90
C VAL A 25 -3.93 -9.18 -5.44
N GLY A 26 -2.75 -9.78 -5.19
CA GLY A 26 -2.29 -10.06 -3.84
C GLY A 26 -2.93 -11.30 -3.23
N ASP A 27 -4.27 -11.29 -3.08
CA ASP A 27 -5.04 -12.44 -2.59
C ASP A 27 -5.49 -13.36 -3.73
N VAL A 28 -5.13 -14.63 -3.63
CA VAL A 28 -5.54 -15.68 -4.57
C VAL A 28 -7.06 -15.82 -4.66
N LYS A 29 -7.80 -15.56 -3.58
CA LYS A 29 -9.27 -15.64 -3.56
C LYS A 29 -9.94 -14.58 -4.42
N GLU A 30 -9.27 -13.46 -4.66
CA GLU A 30 -9.76 -12.33 -5.45
C GLU A 30 -9.33 -12.42 -6.93
N CYS A 31 -8.62 -13.49 -7.30
CA CYS A 31 -8.11 -13.67 -8.65
C CYS A 31 -8.95 -14.66 -9.45
N ASP A 32 -9.44 -14.23 -10.60
CA ASP A 32 -10.19 -15.08 -11.54
C ASP A 32 -9.29 -16.09 -12.30
N ILE A 33 -7.99 -16.12 -12.00
CA ILE A 33 -7.03 -16.98 -12.68
C ILE A 33 -6.99 -18.34 -11.99
N LYS A 34 -7.13 -19.42 -12.75
CA LYS A 34 -7.30 -20.78 -12.20
C LYS A 34 -6.06 -21.39 -11.54
N ARG A 35 -4.88 -20.81 -11.72
CA ARG A 35 -3.61 -21.41 -11.25
C ARG A 35 -2.70 -20.36 -10.63
N HIS A 36 -2.32 -20.61 -9.38
CA HIS A 36 -1.41 -19.79 -8.60
C HIS A 36 -0.22 -20.63 -8.14
N PRO A 37 1.02 -20.20 -8.39
CA PRO A 37 2.21 -20.90 -7.91
C PRO A 37 2.33 -20.77 -6.39
N THR A 38 3.02 -21.71 -5.75
CA THR A 38 3.48 -21.52 -4.36
C THR A 38 4.53 -20.43 -4.30
N TYR A 39 4.71 -19.79 -3.15
CA TYR A 39 5.71 -18.74 -2.98
C TYR A 39 7.12 -19.16 -3.42
N SER A 40 7.57 -20.37 -3.09
CA SER A 40 8.88 -20.88 -3.53
C SER A 40 9.03 -20.90 -5.04
N LYS A 41 8.04 -21.48 -5.76
CA LYS A 41 8.08 -21.56 -7.23
C LYS A 41 8.05 -20.17 -7.86
N PHE A 42 7.22 -19.29 -7.30
CA PHE A 42 7.12 -17.91 -7.72
C PHE A 42 8.45 -17.16 -7.53
N ARG A 43 9.10 -17.32 -6.38
CA ARG A 43 10.39 -16.70 -6.07
C ARG A 43 11.49 -17.16 -7.04
N ASP A 44 11.56 -18.46 -7.31
CA ASP A 44 12.53 -19.01 -8.26
C ASP A 44 12.31 -18.46 -9.68
N GLU A 45 11.05 -18.31 -10.09
CA GLU A 45 10.69 -17.68 -11.35
C GLU A 45 11.06 -16.19 -11.39
N ALA A 46 10.77 -15.43 -10.31
CA ALA A 46 11.09 -14.01 -10.21
C ALA A 46 12.60 -13.75 -10.26
N ILE A 47 13.40 -14.56 -9.55
CA ILE A 47 14.86 -14.51 -9.59
C ILE A 47 15.36 -14.80 -11.01
N SER A 48 14.88 -15.89 -11.62
CA SER A 48 15.27 -16.29 -12.98
C SER A 48 14.88 -15.23 -14.02
N ALA A 49 13.70 -14.63 -13.88
CA ALA A 49 13.22 -13.57 -14.75
C ALA A 49 13.97 -12.25 -14.54
N GLY A 50 14.57 -12.03 -13.37
CA GLY A 50 15.39 -10.86 -13.05
C GLY A 50 16.83 -10.93 -13.58
N VAL A 51 17.32 -12.12 -13.96
CA VAL A 51 18.61 -12.27 -14.65
C VAL A 51 18.57 -11.64 -16.05
N ARG A 52 17.40 -11.63 -16.69
CA ARG A 52 17.11 -10.85 -17.91
C ARG A 52 16.55 -9.50 -17.46
N SER A 53 16.93 -8.38 -18.06
CA SER A 53 16.53 -7.03 -17.59
C SER A 53 15.03 -6.95 -17.23
N ALA A 54 14.72 -6.39 -16.05
CA ALA A 54 13.38 -6.37 -15.49
C ALA A 54 12.39 -5.58 -16.34
N ALA A 55 12.88 -4.63 -17.13
CA ALA A 55 12.06 -3.87 -18.08
C ALA A 55 11.34 -4.76 -19.12
N SER A 56 11.86 -5.97 -19.37
CA SER A 56 11.25 -6.97 -20.27
C SER A 56 10.41 -8.01 -19.53
N SER A 57 10.49 -8.07 -18.21
CA SER A 57 9.80 -9.07 -17.40
C SER A 57 8.42 -8.56 -16.95
N ARG A 58 7.38 -9.15 -17.52
CA ARG A 58 5.98 -8.91 -17.09
C ARG A 58 5.73 -9.31 -15.64
N LEU A 59 6.47 -10.29 -15.13
CA LEU A 59 6.37 -10.73 -13.74
C LEU A 59 6.83 -9.61 -12.80
N TRP A 60 8.01 -9.04 -13.05
CA TRP A 60 8.54 -7.92 -12.27
C TRP A 60 7.65 -6.68 -12.39
N GLU A 61 7.17 -6.35 -13.59
CA GLU A 61 6.23 -5.24 -13.77
C GLU A 61 4.96 -5.43 -12.92
N SER A 62 4.40 -6.64 -12.90
CA SER A 62 3.20 -6.96 -12.11
C SER A 62 3.49 -6.93 -10.60
N MET A 63 4.62 -7.50 -10.16
CA MET A 63 5.06 -7.49 -8.76
C MET A 63 5.24 -6.06 -8.23
N ILE A 64 5.96 -5.22 -8.96
CA ILE A 64 6.18 -3.82 -8.57
C ILE A 64 4.84 -3.07 -8.54
N ALA A 65 3.97 -3.31 -9.52
CA ALA A 65 2.69 -2.64 -9.57
C ALA A 65 1.77 -3.05 -8.40
N ILE A 66 1.67 -4.36 -8.09
CA ILE A 66 0.89 -4.82 -6.93
C ILE A 66 1.52 -4.33 -5.63
N GLY A 67 2.86 -4.32 -5.50
CA GLY A 67 3.52 -3.78 -4.32
C GLY A 67 3.23 -2.30 -4.08
N ARG A 68 3.16 -1.49 -5.14
CA ARG A 68 2.76 -0.09 -5.01
C ARG A 68 1.30 0.08 -4.63
N LEU A 69 0.42 -0.79 -5.13
CA LEU A 69 -0.98 -0.78 -4.74
C LEU A 69 -1.14 -1.16 -3.27
N SER A 70 -0.48 -2.24 -2.83
CA SER A 70 -0.50 -2.70 -1.45
C SER A 70 0.09 -1.66 -0.48
N ASP A 71 1.16 -0.95 -0.88
CA ASP A 71 1.72 0.15 -0.08
C ASP A 71 0.69 1.29 0.15
N LEU A 72 -0.20 1.57 -0.80
CA LEU A 72 -1.28 2.55 -0.63
C LEU A 72 -2.35 2.06 0.35
N ASP A 73 -2.57 0.74 0.37
CA ASP A 73 -3.47 0.07 1.30
C ASP A 73 -2.82 -0.19 2.67
N GLY A 74 -1.58 0.25 2.89
CA GLY A 74 -0.83 0.07 4.13
C GLY A 74 -0.24 -1.34 4.32
N ASP A 75 -0.30 -2.18 3.29
CA ASP A 75 0.24 -3.53 3.28
C ASP A 75 1.63 -3.57 2.61
N ASP A 76 2.67 -3.75 3.42
CA ASP A 76 4.05 -3.80 2.97
C ASP A 76 4.53 -5.21 2.56
N THR A 77 3.62 -6.21 2.56
CA THR A 77 3.94 -7.60 2.23
C THR A 77 4.62 -7.71 0.88
N TRP A 78 4.08 -7.06 -0.16
CA TRP A 78 4.63 -7.15 -1.50
C TRP A 78 5.97 -6.41 -1.64
N ARG A 79 6.17 -5.31 -0.92
CA ARG A 79 7.46 -4.64 -0.85
C ARG A 79 8.53 -5.55 -0.25
N LEU A 80 8.19 -6.28 0.80
CA LEU A 80 9.07 -7.29 1.39
C LEU A 80 9.38 -8.44 0.41
N VAL A 81 8.37 -8.93 -0.32
CA VAL A 81 8.54 -9.97 -1.35
C VAL A 81 9.48 -9.52 -2.47
N ILE A 82 9.33 -8.28 -2.94
CA ILE A 82 10.19 -7.66 -3.96
C ILE A 82 11.63 -7.62 -3.46
N LEU A 83 11.85 -7.18 -2.21
CA LEU A 83 13.18 -7.16 -1.60
C LEU A 83 13.77 -8.57 -1.54
N ASP A 84 13.04 -9.57 -1.04
CA ASP A 84 13.52 -10.96 -0.99
C ASP A 84 13.91 -11.50 -2.38
N CYS A 85 13.14 -11.15 -3.43
CA CYS A 85 13.48 -11.56 -4.80
C CYS A 85 14.72 -10.86 -5.36
N ILE A 86 15.11 -9.69 -4.83
CA ILE A 86 16.32 -8.94 -5.24
C ILE A 86 17.56 -9.33 -4.40
N VAL A 87 17.37 -9.73 -3.13
CA VAL A 87 18.44 -10.10 -2.19
C VAL A 87 19.51 -11.04 -2.80
N PRO A 88 19.19 -12.06 -3.61
CA PRO A 88 20.22 -12.88 -4.26
C PRO A 88 21.22 -12.09 -5.12
N CYS A 89 20.77 -11.04 -5.82
CA CYS A 89 21.65 -10.13 -6.57
C CYS A 89 22.57 -9.34 -5.64
N PHE A 90 22.11 -9.01 -4.43
CA PHE A 90 22.88 -8.25 -3.45
C PHE A 90 23.90 -9.11 -2.70
N ARG A 91 23.56 -10.37 -2.41
CA ARG A 91 24.45 -11.30 -1.68
C ARG A 91 25.78 -11.52 -2.39
N SER A 92 25.76 -11.73 -3.71
CA SER A 92 26.98 -11.97 -4.49
C SER A 92 27.89 -10.74 -4.51
N LEU A 93 27.32 -9.56 -4.79
CA LEU A 93 28.09 -8.32 -4.87
C LEU A 93 28.63 -7.87 -3.51
N SER A 94 27.80 -7.87 -2.46
CA SER A 94 28.23 -7.47 -1.11
C SER A 94 29.37 -8.35 -0.59
N THR A 95 29.34 -9.65 -0.87
CA THR A 95 30.43 -10.58 -0.48
C THR A 95 31.72 -10.26 -1.24
N LYS A 96 31.62 -9.93 -2.53
CA LYS A 96 32.78 -9.52 -3.34
C LYS A 96 33.38 -8.21 -2.81
N ILE A 97 32.55 -7.19 -2.60
CA ILE A 97 33.01 -5.87 -2.13
C ILE A 97 33.60 -5.95 -0.72
N SER A 98 32.95 -6.65 0.21
CA SER A 98 33.48 -6.84 1.57
C SER A 98 34.86 -7.49 1.54
N ARG A 99 35.09 -8.49 0.68
CA ARG A 99 36.40 -9.12 0.52
C ARG A 99 37.43 -8.20 -0.13
N ASP A 100 37.05 -7.54 -1.22
CA ASP A 100 37.98 -6.76 -2.04
C ASP A 100 38.38 -5.43 -1.37
N PHE A 101 37.51 -4.85 -0.53
CA PHE A 101 37.71 -3.55 0.14
C PHE A 101 37.77 -3.63 1.67
N GLN A 102 37.74 -4.83 2.26
CA GLN A 102 37.78 -5.09 3.71
C GLN A 102 36.71 -4.36 4.54
N VAL A 103 35.55 -4.09 3.95
CA VAL A 103 34.42 -3.44 4.63
C VAL A 103 33.51 -4.49 5.29
N GLU A 104 32.92 -4.13 6.43
CA GLU A 104 31.95 -4.99 7.10
C GLU A 104 30.77 -5.34 6.19
N ARG A 105 30.58 -6.65 6.02
CA ARG A 105 29.54 -7.18 5.14
C ARG A 105 28.14 -6.80 5.61
N GLU A 106 27.89 -6.75 6.92
CA GLU A 106 26.59 -6.40 7.50
C GLU A 106 26.20 -4.94 7.19
N GLU A 107 27.16 -4.02 7.23
CA GLU A 107 26.95 -2.61 6.90
C GLU A 107 26.60 -2.41 5.42
N ILE A 108 27.38 -3.01 4.52
CA ILE A 108 27.11 -2.95 3.07
C ILE A 108 25.70 -3.46 2.79
N ARG A 109 25.32 -4.61 3.36
CA ARG A 109 24.01 -5.23 3.11
C ARG A 109 22.86 -4.38 3.65
N SER A 110 23.04 -3.76 4.82
CA SER A 110 22.07 -2.83 5.39
C SER A 110 21.91 -1.59 4.53
N ALA A 111 23.02 -0.99 4.08
CA ALA A 111 23.00 0.16 3.18
C ALA A 111 22.32 -0.16 1.84
N MET A 112 22.58 -1.33 1.26
CA MET A 112 21.91 -1.79 0.05
C MET A 112 20.39 -1.93 0.26
N ALA A 113 19.96 -2.55 1.35
CA ALA A 113 18.53 -2.72 1.65
C ALA A 113 17.82 -1.38 1.87
N VAL A 114 18.43 -0.46 2.61
CA VAL A 114 17.92 0.90 2.85
C VAL A 114 17.83 1.67 1.53
N THR A 115 18.90 1.67 0.74
CA THR A 115 18.93 2.37 -0.56
C THR A 115 17.87 1.81 -1.51
N ALA A 116 17.66 0.49 -1.53
CA ALA A 116 16.60 -0.12 -2.34
C ALA A 116 15.20 0.38 -1.91
N LEU A 117 14.96 0.52 -0.61
CA LEU A 117 13.70 1.04 -0.06
C LEU A 117 13.51 2.55 -0.31
N GLU A 118 14.57 3.33 -0.23
CA GLU A 118 14.55 4.76 -0.59
C GLU A 118 14.18 4.93 -2.07
N VAL A 119 14.84 4.19 -2.97
CA VAL A 119 14.50 4.21 -4.40
C VAL A 119 13.08 3.71 -4.65
N TRP A 120 12.62 2.70 -3.93
CA TRP A 120 11.24 2.26 -4.02
C TRP A 120 10.27 3.42 -3.73
N LYS A 121 10.49 4.14 -2.62
CA LYS A 121 9.69 5.30 -2.21
C LYS A 121 9.77 6.43 -3.23
N ASP A 122 10.98 6.80 -3.66
CA ASP A 122 11.19 7.93 -4.59
C ASP A 122 10.61 7.67 -5.99
N THR A 123 10.57 6.40 -6.39
CA THR A 123 10.01 6.02 -7.69
C THR A 123 8.49 5.92 -7.66
N ALA A 124 7.85 5.93 -6.48
CA ALA A 124 6.40 5.70 -6.33
C ALA A 124 5.56 6.63 -7.23
N GLN A 125 6.06 7.84 -7.49
CA GLN A 125 5.47 8.79 -8.42
C GLN A 125 6.27 8.86 -9.73
N GLY A 126 5.56 8.81 -10.87
CA GLY A 126 6.14 9.14 -12.19
C GLY A 126 7.06 8.11 -12.85
N VAL A 127 7.50 7.05 -12.13
CA VAL A 127 8.35 6.01 -12.71
C VAL A 127 7.51 4.76 -13.04
N PRO A 128 7.51 4.29 -14.30
CA PRO A 128 6.81 3.07 -14.67
C PRO A 128 7.33 1.84 -13.90
N PRO A 129 6.46 0.93 -13.43
CA PRO A 129 6.84 -0.25 -12.64
C PRO A 129 7.98 -1.09 -13.23
N ARG A 130 8.00 -1.24 -14.56
CA ARG A 130 9.04 -1.97 -15.31
C ARG A 130 10.48 -1.47 -15.08
N HIS A 131 10.68 -0.23 -14.63
CA HIS A 131 12.01 0.35 -14.42
C HIS A 131 12.45 0.35 -12.95
N VAL A 132 11.56 0.03 -12.02
CA VAL A 132 11.80 0.25 -10.58
C VAL A 132 12.85 -0.70 -10.05
N ARG A 133 12.74 -2.00 -10.34
CA ARG A 133 13.71 -2.99 -9.86
C ARG A 133 15.12 -2.71 -10.37
N ASP A 134 15.28 -2.38 -11.65
CA ASP A 134 16.60 -2.08 -12.21
C ASP A 134 17.20 -0.80 -11.56
N ARG A 135 16.38 0.21 -11.22
CA ARG A 135 16.82 1.38 -10.44
C ARG A 135 17.20 1.03 -9.00
N MET A 136 16.39 0.22 -8.31
CA MET A 136 16.67 -0.25 -6.95
C MET A 136 18.01 -1.00 -6.93
N VAL A 137 18.21 -1.94 -7.86
CA VAL A 137 19.44 -2.73 -7.97
C VAL A 137 20.63 -1.83 -8.28
N LYS A 138 20.51 -0.94 -9.27
CA LYS A 138 21.59 -0.03 -9.66
C LYS A 138 22.02 0.86 -8.50
N ALA A 139 21.10 1.54 -7.84
CA ALA A 139 21.42 2.43 -6.71
C ALA A 139 22.02 1.65 -5.52
N SER A 140 21.51 0.45 -5.26
CA SER A 140 22.07 -0.43 -4.22
C SER A 140 23.48 -0.88 -4.55
N PHE A 141 23.78 -1.14 -5.82
CA PHE A 141 25.15 -1.45 -6.25
C PHE A 141 26.05 -0.23 -6.09
N GLU A 142 25.59 0.95 -6.51
CA GLU A 142 26.33 2.20 -6.36
C GLU A 142 26.63 2.52 -4.90
N VAL A 143 25.69 2.32 -3.96
CA VAL A 143 25.99 2.51 -2.53
C VAL A 143 27.01 1.50 -2.02
N ALA A 144 26.92 0.23 -2.44
CA ALA A 144 27.88 -0.79 -2.02
C ALA A 144 29.31 -0.46 -2.49
N PHE A 145 29.45 0.00 -3.74
CA PHE A 145 30.75 0.46 -4.25
C PHE A 145 31.22 1.74 -3.54
N ARG A 146 30.32 2.67 -3.20
CA ARG A 146 30.67 3.84 -2.37
C ARG A 146 31.22 3.43 -1.01
N TYR A 147 30.64 2.43 -0.34
CA TYR A 147 31.20 1.90 0.92
C TYR A 147 32.60 1.31 0.73
N GLY A 148 32.81 0.52 -0.33
CA GLY A 148 34.14 0.01 -0.67
C GLY A 148 35.18 1.12 -0.90
N ASN A 149 34.78 2.17 -1.62
CA ASN A 149 35.65 3.29 -1.99
C ASN A 149 35.85 4.31 -0.86
N ALA A 150 34.87 4.51 0.03
CA ALA A 150 34.94 5.46 1.15
C ALA A 150 35.97 5.03 2.20
N THR A 151 36.22 3.72 2.34
CA THR A 151 37.30 3.18 3.16
C THR A 151 38.70 3.52 2.60
N PHE A 152 38.76 3.97 1.34
CA PHE A 152 39.99 4.35 0.63
C PHE A 152 40.17 5.88 0.47
N GLY A 153 39.24 6.70 0.97
CA GLY A 153 39.25 8.13 0.70
C GLY A 153 38.49 8.92 1.76
N GLN A 154 39.13 9.16 2.90
CA GLN A 154 38.73 10.24 3.81
C GLN A 154 39.40 11.53 3.33
N TYR A 155 38.63 12.51 2.83
CA TYR A 155 38.49 13.87 3.37
C TYR A 155 37.42 14.67 2.58
N PRO A 156 36.75 15.66 3.21
CA PRO A 156 35.38 16.12 2.95
C PRO A 156 35.32 17.48 2.24
N MET A 157 34.12 17.89 1.80
CA MET A 157 33.73 19.30 1.71
C MET A 157 32.21 19.46 1.92
N ASP A 158 31.88 20.50 2.69
CA ASP A 158 30.58 20.91 3.24
C ASP A 158 29.52 21.40 2.24
N ASP A 159 28.26 21.26 2.68
CA ASP A 159 27.06 22.11 2.64
C ASP A 159 26.86 23.21 1.58
N VAL A 160 25.60 23.33 1.10
CA VAL A 160 24.78 24.58 1.13
C VAL A 160 23.26 24.24 1.07
N GLU A 161 22.47 24.80 1.99
CA GLU A 161 20.99 24.77 2.07
C GLU A 161 20.27 25.71 1.07
N LEU A 162 18.97 25.47 0.80
CA LEU A 162 17.81 26.36 1.12
C LEU A 162 16.58 26.23 0.18
N LEU A 163 15.43 26.46 0.82
CA LEU A 163 14.00 26.26 0.49
C LEU A 163 13.43 27.21 -0.58
N ILE A 164 12.33 26.83 -1.25
CA ILE A 164 11.17 27.73 -1.57
C ILE A 164 9.83 26.94 -1.61
N GLN A 165 8.84 27.43 -0.84
CA GLN A 165 7.40 27.07 -0.87
C GLN A 165 6.64 27.92 -1.91
N SER A 166 5.51 27.41 -2.43
CA SER A 166 4.49 28.26 -3.10
C SER A 166 3.08 27.70 -2.93
N GLU A 167 2.17 28.52 -2.40
CA GLU A 167 0.75 28.25 -2.16
C GLU A 167 -0.13 28.75 -3.33
N ILE A 168 -1.30 28.13 -3.52
CA ILE A 168 -2.34 28.51 -4.49
C ILE A 168 -3.60 28.93 -3.71
N PRO A 169 -4.32 29.99 -4.12
CA PRO A 169 -5.49 30.50 -3.39
C PRO A 169 -6.77 29.70 -3.67
N ALA A 170 -7.57 29.55 -2.62
CA ALA A 170 -8.95 29.04 -2.65
C ALA A 170 -9.94 30.19 -2.85
N GLN A 171 -11.05 29.91 -3.55
CA GLN A 171 -12.30 30.67 -3.38
C GLN A 171 -13.52 29.76 -3.40
N ASP A 172 -14.38 30.06 -2.43
CA ASP A 172 -15.61 29.40 -2.03
C ASP A 172 -16.75 29.51 -3.03
N SER A 173 -17.69 28.56 -2.93
CA SER A 173 -19.08 28.80 -3.32
C SER A 173 -20.03 28.11 -2.34
N VAL A 174 -21.02 28.89 -1.93
CA VAL A 174 -21.83 28.78 -0.72
C VAL A 174 -23.00 27.81 -0.88
N LEU A 175 -23.15 26.87 0.07
CA LEU A 175 -24.40 26.17 0.35
C LEU A 175 -24.85 26.50 1.79
N LYS A 176 -26.17 26.71 1.96
CA LYS A 176 -26.81 27.25 3.17
C LYS A 176 -26.36 26.53 4.45
N ALA A 177 -25.71 27.29 5.33
CA ALA A 177 -24.83 26.84 6.41
C ALA A 177 -25.52 26.43 7.74
N SER A 178 -26.84 26.47 7.86
CA SER A 178 -27.48 26.30 9.19
C SER A 178 -27.82 24.86 9.59
N SER A 179 -27.34 23.83 8.88
CA SER A 179 -27.57 22.42 9.27
C SER A 179 -26.38 21.48 9.02
N ILE A 180 -25.21 22.01 8.63
CA ILE A 180 -24.00 21.21 8.42
C ILE A 180 -23.15 21.37 9.69
N ILE A 181 -23.16 20.34 10.55
CA ILE A 181 -22.18 20.26 11.62
C ILE A 181 -20.86 19.86 10.96
N ASP A 182 -19.92 20.80 10.90
CA ASP A 182 -18.54 20.49 10.55
C ASP A 182 -17.93 19.69 11.70
N VAL A 183 -17.66 18.40 11.44
CA VAL A 183 -17.08 17.49 12.42
C VAL A 183 -15.71 17.97 12.86
N ASN A 184 -14.97 18.68 12.00
CA ASN A 184 -13.65 19.21 12.34
C ASN A 184 -13.72 20.43 13.27
N SER A 185 -14.89 21.05 13.42
CA SER A 185 -15.13 22.16 14.34
C SER A 185 -15.52 21.70 15.76
N ILE A 186 -15.74 20.40 15.96
CA ILE A 186 -16.15 19.81 17.24
C ILE A 186 -14.91 19.65 18.13
N ARG A 187 -14.93 20.31 19.30
CA ARG A 187 -13.81 20.26 20.27
C ARG A 187 -13.69 18.91 20.98
N ASP A 188 -14.79 18.19 21.10
CA ASP A 188 -14.85 16.88 21.71
C ASP A 188 -14.54 15.80 20.66
N ALA A 189 -13.38 15.17 20.80
CA ALA A 189 -12.91 14.15 19.87
C ALA A 189 -13.81 12.92 19.84
N ASP A 190 -14.41 12.55 20.97
CA ASP A 190 -15.27 11.36 21.08
C ASP A 190 -16.58 11.58 20.33
N VAL A 191 -17.17 12.78 20.47
CA VAL A 191 -18.38 13.20 19.75
C VAL A 191 -18.11 13.33 18.25
N ALA A 192 -16.96 13.89 17.87
CA ALA A 192 -16.57 14.00 16.48
C ALA A 192 -16.42 12.62 15.83
N GLU A 193 -15.82 11.66 16.55
CA GLU A 193 -15.70 10.27 16.12
C GLU A 193 -17.07 9.59 15.98
N GLN A 194 -17.95 9.73 16.98
CA GLN A 194 -19.29 9.15 16.97
C GLN A 194 -20.08 9.64 15.76
N LEU A 195 -20.08 10.95 15.51
CA LEU A 195 -20.78 11.54 14.37
C LEU A 195 -20.22 11.06 13.02
N ARG A 196 -18.92 10.76 12.91
CA ARG A 196 -18.36 10.18 11.67
C ARG A 196 -18.92 8.78 11.43
N GLY A 197 -18.89 7.93 12.45
CA GLY A 197 -19.45 6.56 12.37
C GLY A 197 -20.93 6.59 12.02
N GLU A 198 -21.73 7.36 12.76
CA GLU A 198 -23.18 7.46 12.54
C GLU A 198 -23.53 7.97 11.14
N ARG A 199 -22.80 8.96 10.62
CA ARG A 199 -23.02 9.47 9.26
C ARG A 199 -22.72 8.43 8.19
N ILE A 200 -21.65 7.66 8.37
CA ILE A 200 -21.30 6.56 7.44
C ILE A 200 -22.38 5.48 7.47
N GLY A 201 -22.83 5.09 8.66
CA GLY A 201 -23.94 4.16 8.84
C GLY A 201 -25.22 4.61 8.15
N ALA A 202 -25.64 5.85 8.42
CA ALA A 202 -26.81 6.45 7.82
C ALA A 202 -26.71 6.53 6.29
N LEU A 203 -25.53 6.82 5.75
CA LEU A 203 -25.28 6.86 4.31
C LEU A 203 -25.48 5.48 3.68
N PHE A 204 -24.82 4.44 4.21
CA PHE A 204 -24.95 3.08 3.67
C PHE A 204 -26.38 2.53 3.79
N GLN A 205 -27.10 2.89 4.85
CA GLN A 205 -28.53 2.57 4.98
C GLN A 205 -29.37 3.23 3.88
N ARG A 206 -29.19 4.53 3.64
CA ARG A 206 -29.93 5.26 2.61
C ARG A 206 -29.62 4.76 1.19
N LEU A 207 -28.40 4.29 0.97
CA LEU A 207 -27.99 3.68 -0.30
C LEU A 207 -28.44 2.21 -0.44
N GLY A 208 -29.06 1.62 0.58
CA GLY A 208 -29.52 0.21 0.53
C GLY A 208 -28.39 -0.81 0.57
N HIS A 209 -27.21 -0.44 1.08
CA HIS A 209 -26.01 -1.29 1.12
C HIS A 209 -25.62 -1.72 2.54
N PHE A 210 -26.43 -1.40 3.54
CA PHE A 210 -26.10 -1.65 4.93
C PHE A 210 -26.03 -3.13 5.30
N ASP A 211 -26.74 -4.02 4.60
CA ASP A 211 -26.63 -5.47 4.85
C ASP A 211 -25.23 -6.01 4.56
N ALA A 212 -24.52 -5.45 3.56
CA ALA A 212 -23.13 -5.80 3.30
C ALA A 212 -22.19 -5.31 4.41
N VAL A 213 -22.44 -4.10 4.94
CA VAL A 213 -21.72 -3.53 6.08
C VAL A 213 -21.93 -4.39 7.34
N ARG A 214 -23.18 -4.81 7.59
CA ARG A 214 -23.51 -5.70 8.70
C ARG A 214 -22.78 -7.04 8.60
N GLY A 215 -22.79 -7.66 7.41
CA GLY A 215 -22.03 -8.89 7.17
C GLY A 215 -20.54 -8.72 7.44
N PHE A 216 -19.96 -7.59 7.03
CA PHE A 216 -18.57 -7.24 7.35
C PHE A 216 -18.33 -7.11 8.86
N HIS A 217 -19.23 -6.45 9.61
CA HIS A 217 -19.13 -6.34 11.07
C HIS A 217 -19.21 -7.71 11.76
N ASP A 218 -20.06 -8.61 11.28
CA ASP A 218 -20.19 -9.96 11.84
C ASP A 218 -18.90 -10.78 11.63
N ASP A 219 -18.22 -10.60 10.50
CA ASP A 219 -16.92 -11.22 10.24
C ASP A 219 -15.79 -10.61 11.08
N LEU A 220 -15.83 -9.30 11.33
CA LEU A 220 -14.92 -8.65 12.27
C LEU A 220 -15.09 -9.20 13.69
N ARG A 221 -16.33 -9.26 14.19
CA ARG A 221 -16.66 -9.81 15.52
C ARG A 221 -16.25 -11.27 15.67
N ALA A 222 -16.37 -12.04 14.59
CA ALA A 222 -15.98 -13.44 14.58
C ALA A 222 -14.47 -13.68 14.32
N GLY A 223 -13.69 -12.63 14.06
CA GLY A 223 -12.25 -12.74 13.75
C GLY A 223 -11.95 -13.51 12.45
N ARG A 224 -12.90 -13.57 11.51
CA ARG A 224 -12.82 -14.44 10.32
C ARG A 224 -12.11 -13.81 9.11
N ARG A 225 -11.80 -12.51 9.13
CA ARG A 225 -11.17 -11.84 7.98
C ARG A 225 -9.64 -11.95 8.05
N SER A 226 -9.07 -12.76 7.16
CA SER A 226 -7.63 -12.88 6.91
C SER A 226 -7.26 -12.11 5.65
N GLY A 227 -6.86 -10.84 5.79
CA GLY A 227 -6.35 -9.97 4.72
C GLY A 227 -6.45 -8.51 5.12
N SER A 228 -5.34 -7.76 5.06
CA SER A 228 -5.08 -6.35 5.49
C SER A 228 -5.52 -5.91 6.91
N VAL A 229 -6.61 -6.48 7.44
CA VAL A 229 -7.17 -6.31 8.78
C VAL A 229 -6.34 -7.04 9.86
N ARG A 230 -5.01 -6.99 9.75
CA ARG A 230 -4.13 -7.16 10.92
C ARG A 230 -3.95 -5.86 11.69
N GLN A 231 -4.49 -4.74 11.17
CA GLN A 231 -4.77 -3.53 11.94
C GLN A 231 -6.24 -3.50 12.39
N VAL A 232 -6.76 -4.59 12.98
CA VAL A 232 -7.68 -4.34 14.10
C VAL A 232 -6.82 -3.59 15.10
N MET A 233 -6.93 -2.26 15.07
CA MET A 233 -6.32 -1.41 16.06
C MET A 233 -7.03 -1.74 17.36
N THR A 234 -6.51 -2.73 18.10
CA THR A 234 -6.76 -2.84 19.53
C THR A 234 -5.97 -1.72 20.18
N THR A 235 -6.36 -0.48 19.90
CA THR A 235 -5.74 0.71 20.44
C THR A 235 -6.19 0.80 21.89
N SER A 236 -5.35 0.29 22.79
CA SER A 236 -5.46 0.56 24.22
C SER A 236 -5.37 2.07 24.56
N ARG A 237 -5.17 2.93 23.54
CA ARG A 237 -5.13 4.40 23.63
C ARG A 237 -6.43 5.12 23.24
N LEU A 238 -7.42 4.44 22.63
CA LEU A 238 -8.75 5.00 22.34
C LEU A 238 -9.80 4.38 23.27
N LEU A 239 -9.51 4.39 24.58
CA LEU A 239 -10.43 3.91 25.61
C LEU A 239 -11.61 4.87 25.72
N ARG A 240 -12.69 4.60 24.98
CA ARG A 240 -13.99 5.20 25.25
C ARG A 240 -14.53 4.67 26.57
N SER A 241 -14.78 5.58 27.50
CA SER A 241 -15.33 5.26 28.83
C SER A 241 -16.78 4.74 28.82
N ARG A 242 -17.47 4.79 27.66
CA ARG A 242 -18.91 4.54 27.52
C ARG A 242 -19.29 3.32 26.68
N ILE A 243 -18.34 2.61 26.07
CA ILE A 243 -18.62 1.42 25.25
C ILE A 243 -18.31 0.16 26.05
N SER A 244 -19.30 -0.73 26.16
CA SER A 244 -19.11 -2.05 26.76
C SER A 244 -18.89 -3.08 25.66
N GLY A 245 -17.66 -3.56 25.49
CA GLY A 245 -17.32 -4.57 24.47
C GLY A 245 -15.88 -4.44 23.95
N PRO A 246 -15.45 -5.32 23.03
CA PRO A 246 -14.20 -5.12 22.31
C PRO A 246 -14.30 -3.89 21.42
N ASN A 247 -13.35 -2.96 21.55
CA ASN A 247 -13.26 -1.77 20.68
C ASN A 247 -12.88 -2.21 19.26
N LEU A 248 -13.85 -2.26 18.37
CA LEU A 248 -13.68 -2.68 16.98
C LEU A 248 -13.69 -1.46 16.07
N TYR A 249 -12.50 -1.12 15.57
CA TYR A 249 -12.28 -0.03 14.64
C TYR A 249 -11.84 -0.55 13.27
N TYR A 250 -12.26 0.15 12.23
CA TYR A 250 -11.81 -0.09 10.86
C TYR A 250 -11.78 1.22 10.06
N TYR A 251 -11.06 1.24 8.95
CA TYR A 251 -11.01 2.37 8.02
C TYR A 251 -12.18 2.31 7.06
N ALA A 252 -12.76 3.45 6.67
CA ALA A 252 -13.86 3.48 5.70
C ALA A 252 -13.54 2.72 4.40
N SER A 253 -12.27 2.71 3.96
CA SER A 253 -11.80 1.91 2.82
C SER A 253 -12.02 0.41 2.98
N ASP A 254 -12.04 -0.12 4.20
CA ASP A 254 -12.17 -1.56 4.49
C ASP A 254 -13.55 -2.13 4.12
N LEU A 255 -14.56 -1.25 3.96
CA LEU A 255 -15.90 -1.60 3.48
C LEU A 255 -15.95 -1.86 1.97
N TYR A 256 -14.91 -1.44 1.25
CA TYR A 256 -14.81 -1.62 -0.20
C TYR A 256 -13.87 -2.78 -0.53
N PRO A 257 -13.99 -3.37 -1.73
CA PRO A 257 -12.93 -4.25 -2.21
C PRO A 257 -11.60 -3.49 -2.28
N PRO A 258 -10.45 -4.12 -1.97
CA PRO A 258 -9.15 -3.43 -2.01
C PRO A 258 -8.82 -2.95 -3.44
N TYR A 259 -9.27 -3.71 -4.46
CA TYR A 259 -9.01 -3.42 -5.85
C TYR A 259 -10.26 -3.51 -6.73
N ILE A 260 -10.37 -2.60 -7.70
CA ILE A 260 -11.39 -2.63 -8.76
C ILE A 260 -10.75 -2.69 -10.14
N GLY A 261 -11.53 -3.02 -11.16
CA GLY A 261 -11.07 -3.02 -12.55
C GLY A 261 -10.89 -1.62 -13.12
N LEU A 262 -10.12 -1.53 -14.20
CA LEU A 262 -9.86 -0.26 -14.89
C LEU A 262 -11.13 0.41 -15.41
N ARG A 263 -12.11 -0.37 -15.86
CA ARG A 263 -13.37 0.14 -16.39
C ARG A 263 -14.14 0.88 -15.30
N GLU A 264 -14.26 0.28 -14.12
CA GLU A 264 -14.91 0.87 -12.95
C GLU A 264 -14.16 2.12 -12.49
N ALA A 265 -12.83 2.04 -12.39
CA ALA A 265 -12.00 3.19 -12.02
C ALA A 265 -12.14 4.35 -13.03
N ALA A 266 -12.13 4.06 -14.34
CA ALA A 266 -12.31 5.06 -15.39
C ALA A 266 -13.69 5.74 -15.30
N SER A 267 -14.74 4.96 -15.01
CA SER A 267 -16.08 5.47 -14.76
C SER A 267 -16.11 6.46 -13.59
N VAL A 268 -15.51 6.10 -12.45
CA VAL A 268 -15.40 6.99 -11.29
C VAL A 268 -14.60 8.25 -11.63
N MET A 269 -13.53 8.12 -12.41
CA MET A 269 -12.73 9.26 -12.88
C MET A 269 -13.45 10.15 -13.91
N GLY A 270 -14.58 9.71 -14.47
CA GLY A 270 -15.30 10.45 -15.51
C GLY A 270 -14.63 10.40 -16.88
N ILE A 271 -13.84 9.36 -17.18
CA ILE A 271 -13.14 9.18 -18.45
C ILE A 271 -13.51 7.85 -19.12
N ALA A 272 -13.32 7.77 -20.44
CA ALA A 272 -13.46 6.51 -21.16
C ALA A 272 -12.35 5.51 -20.78
N GLU A 273 -12.67 4.22 -20.70
CA GLU A 273 -11.70 3.14 -20.40
C GLU A 273 -10.51 3.15 -21.38
N SER A 274 -10.76 3.44 -22.66
CA SER A 274 -9.71 3.58 -23.67
C SER A 274 -8.74 4.73 -23.39
N ALA A 275 -9.22 5.83 -22.80
CA ALA A 275 -8.40 6.95 -22.38
C ALA A 275 -7.55 6.58 -21.16
N ALA A 276 -8.13 5.89 -20.17
CA ALA A 276 -7.40 5.36 -19.01
C ALA A 276 -6.27 4.41 -19.43
N HIS A 277 -6.53 3.52 -20.39
CA HIS A 277 -5.51 2.66 -21.00
C HIS A 277 -4.37 3.42 -21.69
N ARG A 278 -4.65 4.56 -22.33
CA ARG A 278 -3.61 5.41 -22.92
C ARG A 278 -2.74 6.06 -21.84
N LEU A 279 -3.36 6.59 -20.79
CA LEU A 279 -2.65 7.21 -19.66
C LEU A 279 -1.74 6.20 -18.94
N ILE A 280 -2.21 4.98 -18.69
CA ILE A 280 -1.39 3.92 -18.07
C ILE A 280 -0.19 3.59 -18.96
N ARG A 281 -0.40 3.40 -20.27
CA ARG A 281 0.70 3.10 -21.21
C ARG A 281 1.72 4.23 -21.30
N ALA A 282 1.26 5.47 -21.20
CA ALA A 282 2.10 6.67 -21.19
C ALA A 282 2.76 6.93 -19.82
N GLY A 283 2.40 6.18 -18.77
CA GLY A 283 2.88 6.43 -17.41
C GLY A 283 2.33 7.70 -16.76
N GLN A 284 1.22 8.24 -17.29
CA GLN A 284 0.58 9.49 -16.88
C GLN A 284 -0.72 9.25 -16.08
N PHE A 285 -1.02 8.01 -15.73
CA PHE A 285 -2.18 7.70 -14.92
C PHE A 285 -1.94 8.17 -13.47
N PRO A 286 -2.93 8.80 -12.80
CA PRO A 286 -2.71 9.55 -11.56
C PRO A 286 -2.36 8.68 -10.34
N PHE A 287 -2.55 7.37 -10.43
CA PHE A 287 -2.15 6.41 -9.40
C PHE A 287 -1.62 5.12 -10.05
N PRO A 288 -0.88 4.27 -9.31
CA PRO A 288 -0.39 3.00 -9.83
C PRO A 288 -1.51 2.10 -10.35
N ALA A 289 -1.24 1.35 -11.41
CA ALA A 289 -2.16 0.35 -11.96
C ALA A 289 -1.44 -0.99 -12.09
N ALA A 290 -1.99 -2.04 -11.47
CA ALA A 290 -1.46 -3.40 -11.58
C ALA A 290 -2.12 -4.13 -12.74
N ARG A 291 -1.33 -4.91 -13.49
CA ARG A 291 -1.87 -5.70 -14.59
C ARG A 291 -2.35 -7.05 -14.06
N ALA A 292 -3.61 -7.39 -14.31
CA ALA A 292 -4.21 -8.68 -13.99
C ALA A 292 -4.59 -9.39 -15.29
N GLY A 293 -3.67 -10.20 -15.83
CA GLY A 293 -3.85 -10.84 -17.14
C GLY A 293 -4.00 -9.83 -18.30
N ARG A 294 -5.22 -9.71 -18.84
CA ARG A 294 -5.56 -8.78 -19.94
C ARG A 294 -6.15 -7.45 -19.47
N SER A 295 -6.45 -7.30 -18.18
CA SER A 295 -7.04 -6.09 -17.59
C SER A 295 -6.07 -5.41 -16.61
N TYR A 296 -6.46 -4.24 -16.10
CA TYR A 296 -5.76 -3.58 -15.00
C TYR A 296 -6.65 -3.55 -13.74
N LYS A 297 -5.99 -3.57 -12.59
CA LYS A 297 -6.54 -3.44 -11.25
C LYS A 297 -6.01 -2.15 -10.61
N ILE A 298 -6.88 -1.46 -9.90
CA ILE A 298 -6.68 -0.15 -9.30
C ILE A 298 -7.03 -0.23 -7.82
N SER A 299 -6.21 0.34 -6.92
CA SER A 299 -6.54 0.46 -5.49
C SER A 299 -7.73 1.39 -5.30
N VAL A 300 -8.73 0.93 -4.55
CA VAL A 300 -9.89 1.77 -4.18
C VAL A 300 -9.46 2.91 -3.28
N LYS A 301 -8.51 2.69 -2.37
CA LYS A 301 -7.98 3.73 -1.49
C LYS A 301 -7.29 4.85 -2.27
N ALA A 302 -6.51 4.49 -3.30
CA ALA A 302 -5.92 5.47 -4.23
C ALA A 302 -6.98 6.30 -4.96
N LEU A 303 -8.09 5.65 -5.36
CA LEU A 303 -9.20 6.29 -6.05
C LEU A 303 -10.01 7.20 -5.10
N MET A 304 -10.21 6.79 -3.85
CA MET A 304 -10.81 7.62 -2.79
C MET A 304 -9.98 8.87 -2.57
N TYR A 305 -8.65 8.73 -2.41
CA TYR A 305 -7.73 9.86 -2.27
C TYR A 305 -7.80 10.80 -3.48
N PHE A 306 -7.78 10.27 -4.70
CA PHE A 306 -7.94 11.06 -5.93
C PHE A 306 -9.27 11.82 -6.00
N LYS A 307 -10.32 11.29 -5.36
CA LYS A 307 -11.64 11.92 -5.25
C LYS A 307 -11.83 12.76 -3.99
N GLU A 308 -10.76 12.96 -3.22
CA GLU A 308 -10.78 13.70 -1.96
C GLU A 308 -11.79 13.10 -0.96
N ILE A 309 -12.04 11.80 -1.06
CA ILE A 309 -12.87 11.04 -0.11
C ILE A 309 -11.96 10.63 1.05
N PRO A 310 -12.20 11.11 2.27
CA PRO A 310 -11.34 10.82 3.40
C PRO A 310 -11.51 9.38 3.86
N ASP A 311 -10.38 8.71 4.09
CA ASP A 311 -10.34 7.36 4.67
C ASP A 311 -10.36 7.44 6.19
N VAL A 312 -11.54 7.69 6.75
CA VAL A 312 -11.71 7.90 8.19
C VAL A 312 -11.78 6.58 8.96
N ILE A 313 -11.21 6.56 10.16
CA ILE A 313 -11.40 5.47 11.11
C ILE A 313 -12.78 5.61 11.78
N VAL A 314 -13.51 4.50 11.89
CA VAL A 314 -14.85 4.44 12.49
C VAL A 314 -14.99 3.25 13.43
N HIS A 315 -15.85 3.42 14.44
CA HIS A 315 -16.25 2.35 15.34
C HIS A 315 -17.48 1.62 14.79
N VAL A 316 -17.48 0.28 14.90
CA VAL A 316 -18.58 -0.58 14.45
C VAL A 316 -19.95 -0.12 14.99
N ASP A 317 -20.05 0.10 16.30
CA ASP A 317 -21.33 0.45 16.94
C ASP A 317 -21.88 1.80 16.47
N ASP A 318 -21.02 2.80 16.22
CA ASP A 318 -21.45 4.11 15.76
C ASP A 318 -22.07 4.01 14.36
N VAL A 319 -21.45 3.19 13.50
CA VAL A 319 -21.95 2.91 12.14
C VAL A 319 -23.29 2.17 12.21
N GLU A 320 -23.45 1.21 13.10
CA GLU A 320 -24.74 0.52 13.28
C GLU A 320 -25.83 1.44 13.83
N ASN A 321 -25.51 2.26 14.83
CA ASN A 321 -26.43 3.24 15.41
C ASN A 321 -26.92 4.24 14.36
N GLY A 322 -26.02 4.77 13.53
CA GLY A 322 -26.38 5.68 12.45
C GLY A 322 -27.31 5.06 11.41
N ALA A 323 -27.08 3.79 11.05
CA ALA A 323 -27.94 3.07 10.13
C ALA A 323 -29.33 2.80 10.73
N LEU A 324 -29.40 2.39 12.00
CA LEU A 324 -30.66 2.22 12.74
C LEU A 324 -31.47 3.52 12.79
N HIS A 325 -30.82 4.64 13.05
CA HIS A 325 -31.47 5.96 13.03
C HIS A 325 -31.99 6.31 11.65
N ALA A 326 -31.23 6.02 10.59
CA ALA A 326 -31.64 6.29 9.21
C ALA A 326 -32.76 5.38 8.69
N SER A 327 -32.93 4.17 9.25
CA SER A 327 -34.00 3.25 8.90
C SER A 327 -35.33 3.55 9.61
N GLY A 328 -35.36 4.56 10.50
CA GLY A 328 -36.54 4.94 11.27
C GLY A 328 -36.77 4.07 12.52
N GLY A 329 -35.78 3.26 12.90
CA GLY A 329 -35.82 2.49 14.14
C GLY A 329 -35.62 3.39 15.36
N ARG A 330 -36.68 3.56 16.16
CA ARG A 330 -36.62 3.91 17.58
C ARG A 330 -36.92 2.68 18.40
#